data_AF-H8H1R1-F1
#
_entry.id   AF-H8H1R1-F1
#
_cell.length_a   1.000
_cell.length_b   1.000
_cell.length_c   1.000
_cell.angle_alpha   90.00
_cell.angle_beta   90.00
_cell.angle_gamma   90.00
#
_symmetry.space_group_name_H-M   'P 1'
#
loop_
_entity.id
_entity.type
_entity.pdbx_description
1 polymer ?
#
loop_
_entity_poly.entity_id
_entity_poly.type
_entity_poly.pdbx_seq_one_letter_code
_entity_poly.pdbx_strand_id
1 'polypeptide(L)' 'MNLKTIVKIELAKREMTQTELAEQIGIPQQSLSRTLRTPALNQRSHWPKILDALGLELVVQPKKQS' A
#
# COMPACT_ATOMS: atom_id res chain seq x y z
N MET A 1 -9.06 -10.85 0.54
CA MET A 1 -8.73 -9.63 1.31
C MET A 1 -8.29 -8.55 0.33
N ASN A 2 -8.84 -7.33 0.39
CA ASN A 2 -8.44 -6.23 -0.51
C ASN A 2 -7.11 -5.61 -0.02
N LEU A 3 -6.21 -5.23 -0.93
CA LEU A 3 -4.91 -4.63 -0.61
C LEU A 3 -5.02 -3.37 0.26
N LYS A 4 -6.07 -2.56 0.06
CA LYS A 4 -6.35 -1.41 0.93
C LYS A 4 -6.59 -1.84 2.39
N THR A 5 -7.23 -2.98 2.60
CA THR A 5 -7.45 -3.54 3.94
C THR A 5 -6.14 -4.01 4.55
N ILE A 6 -5.27 -4.65 3.75
CA ILE A 6 -3.93 -5.06 4.20
C ILE A 6 -3.12 -3.85 4.67
N VAL A 7 -3.07 -2.77 3.88
CA VAL A 7 -2.41 -1.52 4.28
C VAL A 7 -2.94 -0.98 5.60
N LYS A 8 -4.27 -0.96 5.80
CA LYS A 8 -4.88 -0.50 7.05
C LYS A 8 -4.49 -1.37 8.25
N ILE A 9 -4.42 -2.69 8.06
CA ILE A 9 -4.01 -3.63 9.11
C ILE A 9 -2.53 -3.39 9.47
N GLU A 10 -1.66 -3.24 8.48
CA GLU A 10 -0.24 -2.98 8.74
C GLU A 10 0.02 -1.64 9.39
N LEU A 11 -0.74 -0.60 9.02
CA LEU A 11 -0.72 0.69 9.70
C LEU A 11 -1.13 0.54 11.18
N ALA A 12 -2.22 -0.16 11.46
CA ALA A 12 -2.70 -0.38 12.82
C ALA A 12 -1.70 -1.18 13.68
N LYS A 13 -1.05 -2.20 13.11
CA LYS A 13 0.01 -2.97 13.80
C LYS A 13 1.21 -2.12 14.20
N ARG A 14 1.44 -1.02 13.49
CA ARG A 14 2.58 -0.10 13.69
C ARG A 14 2.19 1.16 14.45
N GLU A 15 0.95 1.24 14.95
CA GLU A 15 0.38 2.45 15.57
C GLU A 15 0.55 3.71 14.69
N MET A 16 0.51 3.52 13.36
CA MET A 16 0.79 4.53 12.36
C MET A 16 -0.48 4.96 11.63
N THR A 17 -0.65 6.26 11.43
CA THR A 17 -1.74 6.85 10.65
C THR A 17 -1.37 6.95 9.16
N GLN A 18 -2.37 7.20 8.31
CA GLN A 18 -2.12 7.47 6.89
C GLN A 18 -1.36 8.79 6.67
N THR A 19 -1.50 9.76 7.57
CA THR A 19 -0.78 11.04 7.46
C THR A 19 0.71 10.83 7.70
N GLU A 20 1.06 10.11 8.77
CA GLU A 20 2.45 9.77 9.09
C GLU A 20 3.09 8.91 7.99
N LEU A 21 2.35 7.94 7.43
CA LEU A 21 2.85 7.18 6.27
C LEU A 21 3.13 8.10 5.06
N ALA A 22 2.23 9.05 4.77
CA ALA A 22 2.40 9.97 3.66
C ALA A 22 3.64 10.87 3.86
N GLU A 23 3.83 11.37 5.08
CA GLU A 23 5.02 12.12 5.50
C GLU A 23 6.29 11.28 5.35
N GLN A 24 6.28 10.04 5.86
CA GLN A 24 7.42 9.11 5.79
C GLN A 24 7.87 8.85 4.35
N ILE A 25 6.94 8.68 3.41
CA ILE A 25 7.28 8.42 2.00
C ILE A 25 7.39 9.70 1.14
N GLY A 26 7.27 10.87 1.78
CA GLY A 26 7.47 12.18 1.16
C GLY A 26 6.42 12.56 0.12
N ILE A 27 5.14 12.23 0.36
CA ILE A 27 4.03 12.58 -0.55
C ILE A 27 2.88 13.28 0.18
N PRO A 28 2.05 14.08 -0.52
CA PRO A 28 0.83 14.61 0.06
C PRO A 28 -0.14 13.50 0.48
N GLN A 29 -0.82 13.67 1.62
CA GLN A 29 -1.84 12.73 2.11
C GLN A 29 -2.96 12.47 1.07
N GLN A 30 -3.32 13.48 0.28
CA GLN A 30 -4.27 13.32 -0.83
C GLN A 30 -3.76 12.37 -1.92
N SER A 31 -2.47 12.41 -2.25
CA SER A 31 -1.83 11.50 -3.20
C SER A 31 -1.79 10.06 -2.67
N LEU A 32 -1.57 9.88 -1.37
CA LEU A 32 -1.70 8.58 -0.71
C LEU A 32 -3.14 8.05 -0.84
N SER A 33 -4.14 8.86 -0.45
CA SER A 33 -5.56 8.48 -0.51
C SER A 33 -6.02 8.12 -1.92
N ARG A 34 -5.54 8.84 -2.94
CA ARG A 34 -5.78 8.52 -4.36
C ARG A 34 -5.13 7.18 -4.74
N THR A 35 -3.88 6.95 -4.33
CA THR A 35 -3.17 5.69 -4.60
C THR A 35 -3.87 4.48 -3.99
N LEU A 36 -4.36 4.59 -2.75
CA LEU A 36 -5.10 3.51 -2.10
C LEU A 36 -6.46 3.16 -2.76
N ARG A 37 -6.90 3.95 -3.75
CA ARG A 37 -8.11 3.69 -4.56
C ARG A 37 -7.79 3.11 -5.94
N THR A 38 -6.53 3.08 -6.36
CA THR A 38 -6.11 2.58 -7.67
C THR A 38 -5.56 1.14 -7.58
N PRO A 39 -5.54 0.40 -8.70
CA PRO A 39 -4.90 -0.92 -8.74
C PRO A 39 -3.41 -0.86 -8.41
N ALA A 40 -2.94 -1.83 -7.65
CA ALA A 40 -1.57 -1.91 -7.14
C ALA A 40 -0.49 -2.12 -8.21
N LEU A 41 -0.88 -2.70 -9.34
CA LEU A 41 0.02 -3.02 -10.46
C LEU A 41 0.40 -1.80 -11.31
N ASN A 42 0.03 -0.59 -10.89
CA ASN A 42 0.44 0.63 -11.58
C ASN A 42 1.80 1.11 -11.08
N GLN A 43 2.86 0.84 -11.84
CA GLN A 43 4.23 1.25 -11.51
C GLN A 43 4.43 2.77 -11.41
N ARG A 44 3.57 3.57 -12.05
CA ARG A 44 3.64 5.05 -11.96
C ARG A 44 2.95 5.60 -10.71
N SER A 45 2.33 4.74 -9.90
CA SER A 45 1.67 5.13 -8.65
C SER A 45 2.64 5.10 -7.46
N HIS A 46 2.17 5.53 -6.30
CA HIS A 46 2.95 5.45 -5.06
C HIS A 46 2.93 4.06 -4.41
N TRP A 47 2.27 3.06 -5.01
CA TRP A 47 2.18 1.71 -4.45
C TRP A 47 3.54 1.09 -4.10
N PRO A 48 4.59 1.17 -4.96
CA PRO A 48 5.90 0.65 -4.60
C PRO A 48 6.45 1.25 -3.30
N LYS A 49 6.36 2.58 -3.12
CA LYS A 49 6.82 3.26 -1.90
C LYS A 49 6.00 2.89 -0.67
N ILE A 50 4.67 2.74 -0.83
CA ILE A 50 3.78 2.34 0.26
C ILE A 50 4.12 0.93 0.74
N LEU A 51 4.31 0.00 -0.20
CA LEU A 51 4.63 -1.39 0.12
C LEU A 51 5.99 -1.49 0.80
N ASP A 52 7.00 -0.83 0.26
CA ASP A 52 8.35 -0.77 0.83
C ASP A 52 8.35 -0.21 2.27
N ALA A 53 7.69 0.93 2.50
CA ALA A 53 7.58 1.54 3.83
C ALA A 53 6.87 0.63 4.86
N LEU A 54 5.93 -0.20 4.40
CA LEU A 54 5.18 -1.15 5.21
C LEU A 54 5.82 -2.54 5.24
N GLY A 55 7.00 -2.74 4.63
CA GLY A 55 7.67 -4.04 4.56
C GLY A 55 6.83 -5.12 3.88
N LEU A 56 6.05 -4.72 2.88
CA LEU A 56 5.17 -5.59 2.10
C LEU A 56 5.74 -5.82 0.71
N GLU A 57 5.44 -6.98 0.13
CA GLU A 57 5.74 -7.31 -1.25
C GLU A 57 4.50 -7.81 -1.99
N LEU A 58 4.45 -7.57 -3.30
CA LEU A 58 3.43 -8.13 -4.18
C LEU A 58 3.98 -9.39 -4.84
N VAL A 59 3.43 -10.55 -4.47
CA VAL A 59 3.78 -11.85 -5.06
C VAL A 59 2.70 -12.27 -6.05
N VAL A 60 3.12 -12.53 -7.30
CA VAL A 60 2.24 -13.12 -8.33
C VAL A 60 2.43 -14.63 -8.28
N GLN A 61 1.34 -15.37 -8.02
CA GLN A 61 1.34 -16.82 -8.03
C GLN A 61 0.46 -17.35 -9.17
N PRO A 62 0.85 -18.47 -9.82
CA PRO A 62 -0.01 -19.12 -10.80
C PRO A 62 -1.32 -19.54 -10.13
N LYS A 63 -2.42 -19.46 -10.89
CA LYS A 63 -3.69 -20.03 -10.42
C LYS A 63 -3.48 -21.52 -10.19
N LYS A 64 -3.91 -22.04 -9.03
CA LYS A 64 -3.97 -23.49 -8.83
C LYS A 64 -4.91 -24.05 -9.91
N GLN A 65 -4.37 -24.86 -10.81
CA GLN A 65 -5.19 -25.65 -11.70
C GLN A 65 -5.89 -26.70 -10.82
N SER A 66 -7.21 -26.62 -10.78
CA SER A 66 -8.07 -27.68 -10.22
C SER A 66 -8.15 -28.83 -11.20
#